data_AF-A0A9D7U2V1-F1
#
_entry.id   AF-A0A9D7U2V1-F1
#
_cell.length_a   1.000
_cell.length_b   1.000
_cell.length_c   1.000
_cell.angle_alpha   90.00
_cell.angle_beta   90.00
_cell.angle_gamma   90.00
#
_symmetry.space_group_name_H-M   'P 1'
#
loop_
_entity.id
_entity.type
_entity.pdbx_description
1 polymer ?
#
loop_
_entity_poly.entity_id
_entity_poly.type
_entity_poly.pdbx_seq_one_letter_code
_entity_poly.pdbx_strand_id
1 'polypeptide(L)'
;MKILKLVFSFILIVNFSNAQQISIGDNKGQLTFEEYDPKSTLIVEKNPKNKSKFPFIDVHNHQFAMGEARENTDKLLPDMDALNMKIMVNLSGRGWTNDEKKSTQSLVDNIKNAELYPGRFVIFTNVDFNTINEAGWSEKAAKLLEDDVKIRGAKGLKIYKNLGFSVKNTDGSLVKIDDPRIDAVWKKAGELGIPVLIHSGDPASFWQPLNQFNERWLELKTHPGRKRDVEKGDFSFEQIIEQQHNIIKRNPKTTFISAHMGWYPNDLGKLDSLLTAMPNMYVEIGAVIAEIGRQPHTANKFFTKWQDKILFGKDSWVPSEYATYFRVLETQDEYFQYHKKYHAFWPMYGIGLSDDVLKKIYYKNAIKIIPGIDKSGFPD
;
A
#
# COMPACT_ATOMS: atom_id res chain seq x y z
N MET A 1 0.41 26.23 89.89
CA MET A 1 1.81 25.91 90.21
C MET A 1 2.09 24.46 89.81
N LYS A 2 3.02 24.23 88.87
CA LYS A 2 3.56 22.92 88.34
C LYS A 2 2.58 22.10 87.48
N ILE A 3 2.70 21.97 86.15
CA ILE A 3 3.76 21.42 85.25
C ILE A 3 4.06 19.94 85.54
N LEU A 4 3.64 19.01 84.65
CA LEU A 4 4.49 17.90 84.17
C LEU A 4 3.94 17.21 82.89
N LYS A 5 4.46 17.67 81.75
CA LYS A 5 4.98 16.90 80.61
C LYS A 5 4.40 15.50 80.32
N LEU A 6 3.50 15.41 79.32
CA LEU A 6 3.32 14.20 78.52
C LEU A 6 4.17 14.33 77.24
N VAL A 7 5.19 13.48 77.11
CA VAL A 7 5.98 13.34 75.88
C VAL A 7 5.18 12.49 74.90
N PHE A 8 4.50 13.13 73.95
CA PHE A 8 3.99 12.43 72.77
C PHE A 8 5.14 12.29 71.76
N SER A 9 5.72 11.09 71.69
CA SER A 9 6.60 10.72 70.57
C SER A 9 5.75 10.64 69.30
N PHE A 10 5.91 11.62 68.43
CA PHE A 10 5.41 11.58 67.06
C PHE A 10 6.30 10.60 66.28
N ILE A 11 5.94 9.31 66.25
CA ILE A 11 6.52 8.39 65.28
C ILE A 11 5.89 8.70 63.92
N LEU A 12 6.55 9.57 63.17
CA LEU A 12 6.28 9.77 61.75
C LEU A 12 6.70 8.50 61.02
N ILE A 13 5.79 7.54 60.84
CA ILE A 13 5.99 6.42 59.93
C ILE A 13 5.92 7.01 58.51
N VAL A 14 7.05 7.48 58.02
CA VAL A 14 7.21 7.75 56.59
C VAL A 14 7.30 6.39 55.91
N ASN A 15 6.14 5.88 55.47
CA ASN A 15 6.11 4.79 54.50
C ASN A 15 6.69 5.35 53.20
N PHE A 16 8.02 5.29 53.06
CA PHE A 16 8.63 5.30 51.75
C PHE A 16 8.20 3.99 51.09
N SER A 17 7.09 4.05 50.37
CA SER A 17 6.82 3.13 49.27
C SER A 17 7.94 3.34 48.25
N ASN A 18 9.09 2.72 48.50
CA ASN A 18 10.12 2.51 47.49
C ASN A 18 9.49 1.55 46.48
N ALA A 19 8.69 2.10 45.57
CA ALA A 19 8.48 1.48 44.28
C ALA A 19 9.89 1.30 43.72
N GLN A 20 10.36 0.05 43.68
CA GLN A 20 11.66 -0.27 43.10
C GLN A 20 11.63 0.25 41.67
N GLN A 21 12.31 1.37 41.46
CA GLN A 21 12.52 1.90 40.13
C GLN A 21 13.52 0.96 39.48
N ILE A 22 13.01 -0.10 38.85
CA ILE A 22 13.83 -1.07 38.12
C ILE A 22 14.46 -0.28 36.98
N SER A 23 15.79 -0.10 37.02
CA SER A 23 16.51 0.53 35.93
C SER A 23 16.43 -0.39 34.71
N ILE A 24 15.72 0.03 33.68
CA ILE A 24 15.70 -0.61 32.36
C ILE A 24 16.61 0.24 31.46
N GLY A 25 17.77 -0.30 31.09
CA GLY A 25 18.76 0.42 30.26
C GLY A 25 19.21 1.76 30.86
N ASP A 26 19.52 2.72 29.97
CA ASP A 26 20.06 4.05 30.34
C ASP A 26 18.99 5.02 30.91
N ASN A 27 17.71 4.65 30.85
CA ASN A 27 16.61 5.58 31.12
C ASN A 27 16.12 5.59 32.58
N LYS A 28 16.94 5.14 33.53
CA LYS A 28 16.62 5.17 34.98
C LYS A 28 15.21 4.61 35.29
N GLY A 29 14.80 3.55 34.57
CA GLY A 29 13.49 2.91 34.75
C GLY A 29 12.30 3.62 34.09
N GLN A 30 12.52 4.67 33.31
CA GLN A 30 11.53 5.18 32.37
C GLN A 30 11.66 4.42 31.05
N LEU A 31 10.55 3.96 30.48
CA LEU A 31 10.53 3.24 29.21
C LEU A 31 9.78 4.09 28.18
N THR A 32 10.45 4.47 27.09
CA THR A 32 9.81 5.24 26.02
C THR A 32 8.90 4.35 25.17
N PHE A 33 7.96 4.92 24.43
CA PHE A 33 7.11 4.15 23.52
C PHE A 33 7.93 3.43 22.44
N GLU A 34 9.01 4.07 21.98
CA GLU A 34 9.97 3.52 21.03
C GLU A 34 10.65 2.25 21.57
N GLU A 35 11.04 2.25 22.84
CA GLU A 35 11.68 1.13 23.52
C GLU A 35 10.69 0.06 24.00
N TYR A 36 9.42 0.44 24.23
CA TYR A 36 8.39 -0.48 24.70
C TYR A 36 8.05 -1.51 23.60
N ASP A 37 8.67 -2.67 23.67
CA ASP A 37 8.44 -3.81 22.76
C ASP A 37 8.37 -5.12 23.56
N PRO A 38 7.28 -5.33 24.32
CA PRO A 38 7.18 -6.47 25.22
C PRO A 38 7.13 -7.80 24.45
N LYS A 39 7.90 -8.77 24.94
CA LYS A 39 7.77 -10.16 24.48
C LYS A 39 6.44 -10.72 24.99
N SER A 40 5.60 -11.20 24.08
CA SER A 40 4.33 -11.83 24.45
C SER A 40 4.56 -13.07 25.31
N THR A 41 3.77 -13.20 26.37
CA THR A 41 3.68 -14.42 27.19
C THR A 41 2.62 -15.39 26.67
N LEU A 42 1.88 -15.01 25.63
CA LEU A 42 0.85 -15.86 25.03
C LEU A 42 1.50 -17.07 24.34
N ILE A 43 1.01 -18.26 24.66
CA ILE A 43 1.41 -19.52 24.05
C ILE A 43 0.31 -19.93 23.07
N VAL A 44 0.58 -19.73 21.78
CA VAL A 44 -0.32 -20.03 20.67
C VAL A 44 0.45 -20.76 19.58
N GLU A 45 -0.28 -21.42 18.70
CA GLU A 45 0.28 -22.06 17.51
C GLU A 45 0.97 -21.01 16.61
N LYS A 46 2.07 -21.41 15.96
CA LYS A 46 2.86 -20.54 15.08
C LYS A 46 3.16 -21.27 13.78
N ASN A 47 2.64 -20.73 12.69
CA ASN A 47 2.81 -21.23 11.33
C ASN A 47 3.50 -20.16 10.45
N PRO A 48 4.77 -19.81 10.71
CA PRO A 48 5.49 -18.84 9.88
C PRO A 48 5.54 -19.30 8.42
N LYS A 49 5.40 -18.34 7.50
CA LYS A 49 5.38 -18.58 6.06
C LYS A 49 6.59 -17.92 5.42
N ASN A 50 7.35 -18.68 4.65
CA ASN A 50 8.46 -18.13 3.84
C ASN A 50 8.17 -18.19 2.34
N LYS A 51 7.09 -18.87 1.96
CA LYS A 51 6.65 -19.12 0.59
C LYS A 51 5.12 -19.18 0.60
N SER A 52 4.48 -18.62 -0.43
CA SER A 52 3.02 -18.65 -0.53
C SER A 52 2.50 -20.02 -0.94
N LYS A 53 1.29 -20.35 -0.47
CA LYS A 53 0.61 -21.62 -0.71
C LYS A 53 0.33 -21.90 -2.19
N PHE A 54 0.01 -20.86 -2.97
CA PHE A 54 -0.23 -20.94 -4.41
C PHE A 54 0.65 -19.94 -5.15
N PRO A 55 1.02 -20.21 -6.42
CA PRO A 55 1.70 -19.21 -7.24
C PRO A 55 0.89 -17.91 -7.29
N PHE A 56 1.57 -16.77 -7.18
CA PHE A 56 0.89 -15.48 -7.11
C PHE A 56 1.48 -14.44 -8.05
N ILE A 57 0.69 -13.39 -8.28
CA ILE A 57 1.02 -12.19 -9.02
C ILE A 57 1.09 -11.05 -8.02
N ASP A 58 2.22 -10.36 -7.93
CA ASP A 58 2.31 -9.09 -7.21
C ASP A 58 1.96 -7.95 -8.18
N VAL A 59 0.77 -7.37 -8.02
CA VAL A 59 0.31 -6.27 -8.91
C VAL A 59 0.89 -4.91 -8.54
N HIS A 60 1.65 -4.82 -7.43
CA HIS A 60 2.15 -3.55 -6.91
C HIS A 60 3.64 -3.66 -6.57
N ASN A 61 4.47 -3.38 -7.57
CA ASN A 61 5.93 -3.34 -7.38
C ASN A 61 6.56 -2.18 -8.16
N HIS A 62 7.75 -1.77 -7.72
CA HIS A 62 8.46 -0.61 -8.25
C HIS A 62 9.93 -0.94 -8.52
N GLN A 63 10.24 -1.25 -9.78
CA GLN A 63 11.59 -1.61 -10.23
C GLN A 63 12.10 -0.58 -11.24
N PHE A 64 12.48 0.60 -10.76
CA PHE A 64 12.87 1.74 -11.60
C PHE A 64 14.08 1.47 -12.50
N ALA A 65 15.04 0.68 -12.00
CA ALA A 65 16.28 0.36 -12.71
C ALA A 65 16.21 -0.96 -13.50
N MET A 66 15.05 -1.64 -13.56
CA MET A 66 14.94 -2.95 -14.21
C MET A 66 15.30 -2.90 -15.69
N GLY A 67 14.90 -1.84 -16.40
CA GLY A 67 15.25 -1.62 -17.81
C GLY A 67 16.71 -1.22 -18.06
N GLU A 68 17.43 -0.71 -17.05
CA GLU A 68 18.77 -0.14 -17.26
C GLU A 68 19.83 -1.21 -17.58
N ALA A 69 19.67 -2.42 -17.04
CA ALA A 69 20.60 -3.53 -17.24
C ALA A 69 19.90 -4.87 -17.02
N ARG A 70 20.26 -5.89 -17.81
CA ARG A 70 19.70 -7.26 -17.68
C ARG A 70 19.91 -7.81 -16.27
N GLU A 71 21.07 -7.54 -15.70
CA GLU A 71 21.49 -8.01 -14.38
C GLU A 71 20.57 -7.49 -13.26
N ASN A 72 19.92 -6.34 -13.44
CA ASN A 72 18.94 -5.83 -12.49
C ASN A 72 17.67 -6.70 -12.47
N THR A 73 17.30 -7.28 -13.61
CA THR A 73 16.17 -8.20 -13.71
C THR A 73 16.56 -9.61 -13.22
N ASP A 74 17.76 -10.09 -13.56
CA ASP A 74 18.28 -11.39 -13.11
C ASP A 74 18.27 -11.53 -11.58
N LYS A 75 18.63 -10.45 -10.86
CA LYS A 75 18.65 -10.43 -9.39
C LYS A 75 17.29 -10.62 -8.74
N LEU A 76 16.18 -10.36 -9.45
CA LEU A 76 14.82 -10.50 -8.90
C LEU A 76 14.35 -11.97 -8.90
N LEU A 77 14.81 -12.75 -9.88
CA LEU A 77 14.27 -14.10 -10.14
C LEU A 77 14.43 -15.08 -8.97
N PRO A 78 15.61 -15.18 -8.29
CA PRO A 78 15.76 -16.12 -7.19
C PRO A 78 14.81 -15.83 -6.03
N ASP A 79 14.62 -14.56 -5.69
CA ASP A 79 13.69 -14.13 -4.65
C ASP A 79 12.23 -14.39 -5.06
N MET A 80 11.89 -14.11 -6.32
CA MET A 80 10.56 -14.43 -6.86
C MET A 80 10.28 -15.93 -6.76
N ASP A 81 11.23 -16.79 -7.16
CA ASP A 81 11.09 -18.24 -7.10
C ASP A 81 10.96 -18.76 -5.66
N ALA A 82 11.76 -18.21 -4.74
CA ALA A 82 11.70 -18.52 -3.31
C ALA A 82 10.33 -18.21 -2.71
N LEU A 83 9.72 -17.10 -3.12
CA LEU A 83 8.40 -16.66 -2.65
C LEU A 83 7.22 -17.41 -3.29
N ASN A 84 7.45 -18.15 -4.38
CA ASN A 84 6.41 -18.64 -5.31
C ASN A 84 5.74 -17.51 -6.13
N MET A 85 6.43 -16.39 -6.33
CA MET A 85 5.95 -15.30 -7.18
C MET A 85 6.13 -15.68 -8.65
N LYS A 86 5.01 -15.93 -9.33
CA LYS A 86 5.06 -16.26 -10.75
C LYS A 86 5.30 -15.02 -11.59
N ILE A 87 4.55 -13.95 -11.32
CA ILE A 87 4.60 -12.69 -12.09
C ILE A 87 4.77 -11.51 -11.15
N MET A 88 5.69 -10.62 -11.49
CA MET A 88 5.82 -9.29 -10.91
C MET A 88 5.27 -8.25 -11.89
N VAL A 89 4.34 -7.42 -11.44
CA VAL A 89 3.92 -6.22 -12.18
C VAL A 89 4.81 -5.05 -11.76
N ASN A 90 5.66 -4.58 -12.66
CA ASN A 90 6.45 -3.38 -12.46
C ASN A 90 5.63 -2.14 -12.85
N LEU A 91 5.33 -1.30 -11.87
CA LEU A 91 4.56 -0.07 -12.04
C LEU A 91 5.42 1.14 -12.42
N SER A 92 6.72 0.96 -12.57
CA SER A 92 7.71 2.01 -12.87
C SER A 92 8.17 2.03 -14.33
N GLY A 93 7.32 1.61 -15.27
CA GLY A 93 7.72 1.38 -16.66
C GLY A 93 8.38 2.58 -17.34
N ARG A 94 7.86 3.80 -17.14
CA ARG A 94 8.41 5.01 -17.76
C ARG A 94 9.53 5.70 -16.96
N GLY A 95 9.99 5.07 -15.87
CA GLY A 95 11.00 5.63 -14.98
C GLY A 95 10.55 6.91 -14.27
N TRP A 96 11.53 7.66 -13.73
CA TRP A 96 11.30 8.95 -13.07
C TRP A 96 12.10 10.04 -13.77
N THR A 97 11.49 10.71 -14.76
CA THR A 97 12.12 11.80 -15.51
C THR A 97 11.07 12.70 -16.14
N ASN A 98 11.42 13.97 -16.36
CA ASN A 98 10.58 14.95 -17.05
C ASN A 98 10.91 15.04 -18.56
N ASP A 99 11.84 14.23 -19.05
CA ASP A 99 12.19 14.14 -20.46
C ASP A 99 11.39 13.01 -21.12
N GLU A 100 10.45 13.37 -22.00
CA GLU A 100 9.57 12.41 -22.67
C GLU A 100 10.34 11.34 -23.46
N LYS A 101 11.48 11.68 -24.08
CA LYS A 101 12.28 10.71 -24.84
C LYS A 101 12.94 9.72 -23.91
N LYS A 102 13.57 10.19 -22.83
CA LYS A 102 14.17 9.30 -21.81
C LYS A 102 13.11 8.44 -21.12
N SER A 103 11.96 9.03 -20.82
CA SER A 103 10.82 8.32 -20.23
C SER A 103 10.28 7.23 -21.16
N THR A 104 10.18 7.52 -22.46
CA THR A 104 9.78 6.54 -23.48
C THR A 104 10.81 5.43 -23.61
N GLN A 105 12.10 5.79 -23.62
CA GLN A 105 13.19 4.82 -23.70
C GLN A 105 13.19 3.88 -22.48
N SER A 106 12.98 4.41 -21.27
CA SER A 106 12.84 3.62 -20.05
C SER A 106 11.73 2.57 -20.17
N LEU A 107 10.57 2.91 -20.75
CA LEU A 107 9.49 1.94 -20.98
C LEU A 107 9.90 0.85 -21.96
N VAL A 108 10.51 1.24 -23.08
CA VAL A 108 10.99 0.29 -24.10
C VAL A 108 12.02 -0.67 -23.48
N ASP A 109 12.95 -0.17 -22.68
CA ASP A 109 13.99 -0.99 -22.07
C ASP A 109 13.43 -1.93 -20.99
N ASN A 110 12.49 -1.46 -20.17
CA ASN A 110 11.77 -2.30 -19.22
C ASN A 110 11.03 -3.45 -19.93
N ILE A 111 10.36 -3.16 -21.06
CA ILE A 111 9.62 -4.19 -21.81
C ILE A 111 10.58 -5.17 -22.48
N LYS A 112 11.65 -4.70 -23.13
CA LYS A 112 12.68 -5.56 -23.72
C LYS A 112 13.32 -6.48 -22.69
N ASN A 113 13.63 -5.98 -21.49
CA ASN A 113 14.17 -6.82 -20.43
C ASN A 113 13.14 -7.83 -19.92
N ALA A 114 11.86 -7.46 -19.83
CA ALA A 114 10.80 -8.40 -19.48
C ALA A 114 10.63 -9.53 -20.51
N GLU A 115 10.82 -9.25 -21.80
CA GLU A 115 10.74 -10.24 -22.89
C GLU A 115 11.84 -11.33 -22.79
N LEU A 116 12.96 -11.05 -22.13
CA LEU A 116 13.99 -12.06 -21.83
C LEU A 116 13.51 -13.14 -20.85
N TYR A 117 12.43 -12.88 -20.10
CA TYR A 117 11.88 -13.78 -19.09
C TYR A 117 10.36 -13.96 -19.28
N PRO A 118 9.92 -14.66 -20.35
CA PRO A 118 8.51 -14.84 -20.66
C PRO A 118 7.71 -15.35 -19.46
N GLY A 119 6.58 -14.67 -19.17
CA GLY A 119 5.69 -15.05 -18.06
C GLY A 119 6.22 -14.73 -16.65
N ARG A 120 7.24 -13.87 -16.51
CA ARG A 120 7.77 -13.42 -15.20
C ARG A 120 7.47 -11.96 -14.88
N PHE A 121 7.40 -11.09 -15.88
CA PHE A 121 7.23 -9.65 -15.66
C PHE A 121 6.13 -9.05 -16.53
N VAL A 122 5.44 -8.07 -15.99
CA VAL A 122 4.43 -7.27 -16.67
C VAL A 122 4.71 -5.81 -16.40
N ILE A 123 4.71 -4.98 -17.43
CA ILE A 123 5.07 -3.56 -17.32
C ILE A 123 3.83 -2.70 -17.45
N PHE A 124 3.59 -1.86 -16.44
CA PHE A 124 2.63 -0.77 -16.55
C PHE A 124 3.36 0.51 -16.98
N THR A 125 2.72 1.28 -17.85
CA THR A 125 3.20 2.62 -18.20
C THR A 125 2.78 3.64 -17.15
N ASN A 126 3.24 4.88 -17.30
CA ASN A 126 2.93 6.01 -16.42
C ASN A 126 2.51 7.23 -17.26
N VAL A 127 1.89 8.20 -16.60
CA VAL A 127 1.53 9.49 -17.22
C VAL A 127 2.40 10.59 -16.65
N ASP A 128 2.93 11.46 -17.52
CA ASP A 128 3.65 12.65 -17.12
C ASP A 128 2.70 13.83 -16.91
N PHE A 129 2.67 14.34 -15.69
CA PHE A 129 1.86 15.48 -15.28
C PHE A 129 2.64 16.80 -15.23
N ASN A 130 3.95 16.80 -15.45
CA ASN A 130 4.75 18.05 -15.40
C ASN A 130 4.32 19.05 -16.48
N THR A 131 3.78 18.55 -17.59
CA THR A 131 3.35 19.34 -18.76
C THR A 131 1.82 19.50 -18.82
N ILE A 132 1.08 19.18 -17.74
CA ILE A 132 -0.40 19.23 -17.71
C ILE A 132 -1.02 20.61 -18.00
N ASN A 133 -0.24 21.67 -17.85
CA ASN A 133 -0.66 23.05 -18.12
C ASN A 133 -0.43 23.47 -19.59
N GLU A 134 0.23 22.64 -20.40
CA GLU A 134 0.43 22.90 -21.82
C GLU A 134 -0.85 22.64 -22.63
N ALA A 135 -1.07 23.46 -23.67
CA ALA A 135 -2.19 23.27 -24.57
C ALA A 135 -2.07 21.92 -25.31
N GLY A 136 -3.18 21.19 -25.42
CA GLY A 136 -3.22 19.88 -26.09
C GLY A 136 -2.64 18.72 -25.26
N TRP A 137 -2.32 18.93 -23.97
CA TRP A 137 -1.78 17.88 -23.11
C TRP A 137 -2.71 16.66 -23.03
N SER A 138 -4.03 16.87 -22.97
CA SER A 138 -5.02 15.78 -22.82
C SER A 138 -4.94 14.78 -23.99
N GLU A 139 -4.97 15.29 -25.21
CA GLU A 139 -4.91 14.51 -26.45
C GLU A 139 -3.54 13.83 -26.59
N LYS A 140 -2.46 14.56 -26.26
CA LYS A 140 -1.10 14.04 -26.29
C LYS A 140 -0.92 12.88 -25.29
N ALA A 141 -1.37 13.04 -24.05
CA ALA A 141 -1.26 12.02 -23.01
C ALA A 141 -2.07 10.77 -23.37
N ALA A 142 -3.29 10.93 -23.91
CA ALA A 142 -4.09 9.81 -24.40
C ALA A 142 -3.42 9.09 -25.57
N LYS A 143 -2.82 9.82 -26.53
CA LYS A 143 -2.11 9.21 -27.66
C LYS A 143 -0.85 8.47 -27.21
N LEU A 144 -0.09 9.03 -26.27
CA LEU A 144 1.08 8.36 -25.70
C LEU A 144 0.69 7.06 -24.98
N LEU A 145 -0.40 7.06 -24.21
CA LEU A 145 -0.93 5.85 -23.58
C LEU A 145 -1.30 4.80 -24.62
N GLU A 146 -1.97 5.20 -25.71
CA GLU A 146 -2.30 4.30 -26.81
C GLU A 146 -1.05 3.67 -27.45
N ASP A 147 -0.01 4.47 -27.71
CA ASP A 147 1.24 3.98 -28.27
C ASP A 147 1.99 3.05 -27.31
N ASP A 148 2.00 3.38 -26.02
CA ASP A 148 2.61 2.56 -24.98
C ASP A 148 1.96 1.17 -24.92
N VAL A 149 0.66 1.07 -25.10
CA VAL A 149 -0.05 -0.21 -25.11
C VAL A 149 0.09 -0.94 -26.45
N LYS A 150 -0.22 -0.27 -27.56
CA LYS A 150 -0.34 -0.92 -28.89
C LYS A 150 1.01 -1.18 -29.55
N ILE A 151 1.98 -0.30 -29.36
CA ILE A 151 3.27 -0.35 -30.04
C ILE A 151 4.34 -0.92 -29.11
N ARG A 152 4.36 -0.46 -27.84
CA ARG A 152 5.45 -0.80 -26.91
C ARG A 152 5.14 -2.04 -26.08
N GLY A 153 3.87 -2.31 -25.76
CA GLY A 153 3.44 -3.53 -25.09
C GLY A 153 3.11 -3.40 -23.60
N ALA A 154 2.94 -2.16 -23.09
CA ALA A 154 2.47 -1.93 -21.73
C ALA A 154 1.10 -2.57 -21.51
N LYS A 155 0.86 -3.13 -20.31
CA LYS A 155 -0.37 -3.89 -19.98
C LYS A 155 -1.29 -3.19 -18.98
N GLY A 156 -0.94 -1.97 -18.57
CA GLY A 156 -1.67 -1.21 -17.57
C GLY A 156 -1.10 0.18 -17.42
N LEU A 157 -1.81 1.02 -16.67
CA LEU A 157 -1.41 2.38 -16.35
C LEU A 157 -1.26 2.54 -14.84
N LYS A 158 -0.12 3.05 -14.37
CA LYS A 158 0.06 3.50 -12.99
C LYS A 158 -0.04 5.01 -12.89
N ILE A 159 -0.87 5.47 -11.95
CA ILE A 159 -0.95 6.85 -11.49
C ILE A 159 -0.33 6.93 -10.09
N TYR A 160 0.71 7.74 -9.98
CA TYR A 160 1.39 8.00 -8.70
C TYR A 160 0.66 9.06 -7.89
N LYS A 161 0.98 9.08 -6.59
CA LYS A 161 0.39 10.00 -5.63
C LYS A 161 0.81 11.46 -5.78
N ASN A 162 1.73 11.78 -6.68
CA ASN A 162 2.06 13.17 -7.00
C ASN A 162 0.84 13.91 -7.55
N LEU A 163 -0.05 13.23 -8.30
CA LEU A 163 -1.36 13.76 -8.64
C LEU A 163 -2.21 13.88 -7.36
N GLY A 164 -2.62 15.10 -7.02
CA GLY A 164 -3.29 15.41 -5.76
C GLY A 164 -2.36 15.81 -4.60
N PHE A 165 -1.04 15.68 -4.72
CA PHE A 165 -0.09 16.12 -3.69
C PHE A 165 0.94 17.16 -4.14
N SER A 166 1.38 17.14 -5.40
CA SER A 166 2.50 17.99 -5.83
C SER A 166 2.43 18.48 -7.27
N VAL A 167 1.57 17.90 -8.10
CA VAL A 167 1.30 18.45 -9.44
C VAL A 167 0.53 19.76 -9.26
N LYS A 168 1.01 20.84 -9.89
CA LYS A 168 0.45 22.19 -9.72
C LYS A 168 -0.05 22.78 -11.03
N ASN A 169 -1.12 23.54 -10.92
CA ASN A 169 -1.58 24.47 -11.94
C ASN A 169 -0.60 25.64 -12.08
N THR A 170 -0.76 26.42 -13.16
CA THR A 170 0.04 27.64 -13.40
C THR A 170 -0.12 28.66 -12.27
N ASP A 171 -1.27 28.68 -11.57
CA ASP A 171 -1.53 29.56 -10.42
C ASP A 171 -0.95 29.02 -9.10
N GLY A 172 -0.27 27.87 -9.12
CA GLY A 172 0.34 27.24 -7.96
C GLY A 172 -0.59 26.33 -7.13
N SER A 173 -1.89 26.30 -7.42
CA SER A 173 -2.84 25.38 -6.78
C SER A 173 -2.57 23.93 -7.18
N LEU A 174 -2.91 22.96 -6.31
CA LEU A 174 -2.77 21.54 -6.64
C LEU A 174 -3.75 21.14 -7.73
N VAL A 175 -3.26 20.35 -8.70
CA VAL A 175 -4.12 19.69 -9.69
C VAL A 175 -4.91 18.60 -8.98
N LYS A 176 -6.24 18.65 -9.15
CA LYS A 176 -7.16 17.64 -8.61
C LYS A 176 -7.01 16.32 -9.37
N ILE A 177 -7.22 15.20 -8.68
CA ILE A 177 -7.20 13.88 -9.30
C ILE A 177 -8.31 13.74 -10.36
N ASP A 178 -9.43 14.44 -10.16
CA ASP A 178 -10.59 14.43 -11.06
C ASP A 178 -10.63 15.60 -12.05
N ASP A 179 -9.48 16.25 -12.29
CA ASP A 179 -9.33 17.33 -13.25
C ASP A 179 -9.76 16.90 -14.67
N PRO A 180 -10.65 17.66 -15.36
CA PRO A 180 -11.17 17.29 -16.67
C PRO A 180 -10.11 17.09 -17.75
N ARG A 181 -8.93 17.72 -17.64
CA ARG A 181 -7.82 17.53 -18.60
C ARG A 181 -7.37 16.08 -18.66
N ILE A 182 -7.55 15.32 -17.58
CA ILE A 182 -7.07 13.92 -17.47
C ILE A 182 -8.11 12.93 -18.01
N ASP A 183 -9.37 13.34 -18.24
CA ASP A 183 -10.46 12.43 -18.61
C ASP A 183 -10.19 11.65 -19.91
N ALA A 184 -9.46 12.23 -20.87
CA ALA A 184 -9.08 11.52 -22.10
C ALA A 184 -8.18 10.30 -21.82
N VAL A 185 -7.32 10.37 -20.81
CA VAL A 185 -6.45 9.26 -20.38
C VAL A 185 -7.29 8.12 -19.80
N TRP A 186 -8.27 8.44 -18.93
CA TRP A 186 -9.17 7.44 -18.33
C TRP A 186 -10.02 6.72 -19.36
N LYS A 187 -10.60 7.47 -20.30
CA LYS A 187 -11.39 6.90 -21.40
C LYS A 187 -10.52 6.03 -22.30
N LYS A 188 -9.33 6.50 -22.65
CA LYS A 188 -8.39 5.73 -23.48
C LYS A 188 -7.97 4.42 -22.81
N ALA A 189 -7.71 4.40 -21.50
CA ALA A 189 -7.42 3.17 -20.78
C ALA A 189 -8.58 2.14 -20.89
N GLY A 190 -9.83 2.61 -20.77
CA GLY A 190 -11.03 1.78 -20.96
C GLY A 190 -11.18 1.26 -22.39
N GLU A 191 -10.94 2.10 -23.40
CA GLU A 191 -10.95 1.69 -24.82
C GLU A 191 -9.88 0.64 -25.14
N LEU A 192 -8.71 0.74 -24.50
CA LEU A 192 -7.60 -0.21 -24.66
C LEU A 192 -7.78 -1.50 -23.84
N GLY A 193 -8.77 -1.56 -22.95
CA GLY A 193 -9.01 -2.71 -22.08
C GLY A 193 -7.91 -2.96 -21.06
N ILE A 194 -7.16 -1.92 -20.67
CA ILE A 194 -6.12 -2.01 -19.65
C ILE A 194 -6.61 -1.44 -18.30
N PRO A 195 -6.16 -1.98 -17.15
CA PRO A 195 -6.50 -1.44 -15.85
C PRO A 195 -5.65 -0.20 -15.52
N VAL A 196 -6.21 0.69 -14.69
CA VAL A 196 -5.51 1.84 -14.10
C VAL A 196 -5.29 1.57 -12.61
N LEU A 197 -4.04 1.34 -12.19
CA LEU A 197 -3.69 1.30 -10.77
C LEU A 197 -3.39 2.71 -10.29
N ILE A 198 -4.21 3.23 -9.38
CA ILE A 198 -4.14 4.61 -8.91
C ILE A 198 -3.84 4.68 -7.42
N HIS A 199 -2.76 5.39 -7.09
CA HIS A 199 -2.41 5.74 -5.72
C HIS A 199 -2.89 7.17 -5.44
N SER A 200 -3.95 7.31 -4.64
CA SER A 200 -4.47 8.61 -4.19
C SER A 200 -4.53 8.66 -2.69
N GLY A 201 -3.89 9.65 -2.08
CA GLY A 201 -3.87 9.81 -0.63
C GLY A 201 -2.81 8.96 0.06
N ASP A 202 -2.86 9.01 1.39
CA ASP A 202 -2.05 8.27 2.36
C ASP A 202 -3.01 7.90 3.53
N PRO A 203 -2.61 7.20 4.61
CA PRO A 203 -3.50 6.93 5.75
C PRO A 203 -4.15 8.22 6.29
N ALA A 204 -5.45 8.20 6.57
CA ALA A 204 -6.20 9.38 7.04
C ALA A 204 -5.59 10.04 8.28
N SER A 205 -4.97 9.23 9.16
CA SER A 205 -4.23 9.67 10.35
C SER A 205 -3.07 10.64 10.05
N PHE A 206 -2.61 10.75 8.80
CA PHE A 206 -1.60 11.74 8.40
C PHE A 206 -2.14 13.18 8.36
N TRP A 207 -3.46 13.36 8.26
CA TRP A 207 -4.12 14.67 8.37
C TRP A 207 -4.45 15.02 9.83
N GLN A 208 -4.53 14.04 10.72
CA GLN A 208 -4.89 14.24 12.12
C GLN A 208 -3.79 14.95 12.93
N PRO A 209 -4.12 15.61 14.06
CA PRO A 209 -3.14 16.20 14.95
C PRO A 209 -2.08 15.19 15.41
N LEU A 210 -0.83 15.64 15.58
CA LEU A 210 0.25 14.79 16.07
C LEU A 210 0.25 14.76 17.61
N ASN A 211 -0.65 13.96 18.19
CA ASN A 211 -0.80 13.80 19.63
C ASN A 211 -1.04 12.33 20.02
N GLN A 212 -1.32 12.06 21.29
CA GLN A 212 -1.52 10.70 21.83
C GLN A 212 -2.71 9.94 21.24
N PHE A 213 -3.60 10.60 20.49
CA PHE A 213 -4.76 9.98 19.85
C PHE A 213 -4.51 9.59 18.38
N ASN A 214 -3.34 9.93 17.82
CA ASN A 214 -3.00 9.59 16.44
C ASN A 214 -2.35 8.20 16.37
N GLU A 215 -3.03 7.22 15.78
CA GLU A 215 -2.50 5.85 15.68
C GLU A 215 -1.19 5.76 14.88
N ARG A 216 -0.95 6.73 13.97
CA ARG A 216 0.26 6.84 13.15
C ARG A 216 1.28 7.82 13.75
N TRP A 217 1.16 8.18 15.03
CA TRP A 217 2.07 9.10 15.70
C TRP A 217 3.54 8.68 15.55
N LEU A 218 3.88 7.40 15.77
CA LEU A 218 5.27 6.93 15.68
C LEU A 218 5.82 7.03 14.25
N GLU A 219 4.98 6.74 13.25
CA GLU A 219 5.32 6.92 11.85
C GLU A 219 5.59 8.39 11.53
N LEU A 220 4.70 9.30 11.93
CA LEU A 220 4.85 10.73 11.67
C LEU A 220 6.01 11.35 12.46
N LYS A 221 6.31 10.85 13.66
CA LYS A 221 7.48 11.27 14.44
C LYS A 221 8.79 10.89 13.74
N THR A 222 8.87 9.67 13.21
CA THR A 222 10.09 9.15 12.55
C THR A 222 10.21 9.57 11.09
N HIS A 223 9.09 9.90 10.45
CA HIS A 223 8.99 10.31 9.04
C HIS A 223 8.12 11.58 8.91
N PRO A 224 8.57 12.74 9.44
CA PRO A 224 7.75 13.95 9.53
C PRO A 224 7.25 14.48 8.18
N GLY A 225 7.96 14.21 7.08
CA GLY A 225 7.53 14.56 5.73
C GLY A 225 6.25 13.86 5.24
N ARG A 226 5.72 12.89 5.99
CA ARG A 226 4.43 12.24 5.71
C ARG A 226 3.23 13.01 6.23
N LYS A 227 3.42 13.95 7.17
CA LYS A 227 2.32 14.76 7.71
C LYS A 227 1.68 15.59 6.60
N ARG A 228 0.35 15.63 6.60
CA ARG A 228 -0.46 16.44 5.67
C ARG A 228 -1.10 17.61 6.39
N ASP A 229 -1.19 18.74 5.71
CA ASP A 229 -1.56 20.01 6.34
C ASP A 229 -2.38 20.88 5.38
N VAL A 230 -3.69 20.90 5.60
CA VAL A 230 -4.64 21.64 4.75
C VAL A 230 -4.37 23.14 4.80
N GLU A 231 -3.87 23.66 5.93
CA GLU A 231 -3.51 25.08 6.06
C GLU A 231 -2.31 25.45 5.18
N LYS A 232 -1.51 24.46 4.76
CA LYS A 232 -0.39 24.63 3.82
C LYS A 232 -0.78 24.37 2.37
N GLY A 233 -2.08 24.23 2.08
CA GLY A 233 -2.60 24.04 0.74
C GLY A 233 -2.67 22.59 0.27
N ASP A 234 -2.45 21.61 1.16
CA ASP A 234 -2.79 20.21 0.87
C ASP A 234 -4.31 20.06 0.75
N PHE A 235 -4.76 19.15 -0.11
CA PHE A 235 -6.14 18.67 -0.03
C PHE A 235 -6.37 17.90 1.27
N SER A 236 -7.59 17.94 1.81
CA SER A 236 -7.99 17.04 2.89
C SER A 236 -8.04 15.58 2.42
N PHE A 237 -8.03 14.63 3.36
CA PHE A 237 -8.21 13.22 3.03
C PHE A 237 -9.51 12.99 2.26
N GLU A 238 -10.62 13.57 2.73
CA GLU A 238 -11.94 13.45 2.11
C GLU A 238 -11.93 13.99 0.68
N GLN A 239 -11.28 15.14 0.45
CA GLN A 239 -11.19 15.73 -0.89
C GLN A 239 -10.42 14.81 -1.86
N ILE A 240 -9.25 14.29 -1.47
CA ILE A 240 -8.46 13.40 -2.33
C ILE A 240 -9.21 12.12 -2.66
N ILE A 241 -9.83 11.52 -1.65
CA ILE A 241 -10.57 10.28 -1.82
C ILE A 241 -11.84 10.49 -2.67
N GLU A 242 -12.56 11.60 -2.46
CA GLU A 242 -13.70 11.97 -3.29
C GLU A 242 -13.30 12.19 -4.76
N GLN A 243 -12.19 12.88 -5.03
CA GLN A 243 -11.68 13.06 -6.38
C GLN A 243 -11.37 11.70 -7.05
N GLN A 244 -10.76 10.74 -6.33
CA GLN A 244 -10.57 9.39 -6.86
C GLN A 244 -11.92 8.69 -7.15
N HIS A 245 -12.89 8.80 -6.25
CA HIS A 245 -14.20 8.18 -6.48
C HIS A 245 -14.94 8.81 -7.68
N ASN A 246 -14.78 10.11 -7.90
CA ASN A 246 -15.37 10.81 -9.05
C ASN A 246 -14.85 10.22 -10.37
N ILE A 247 -13.54 10.01 -10.51
CA ILE A 247 -12.99 9.44 -11.76
C ILE A 247 -13.43 8.00 -11.98
N ILE A 248 -13.58 7.20 -10.91
CA ILE A 248 -14.05 5.82 -11.03
C ILE A 248 -15.51 5.80 -11.52
N LYS A 249 -16.39 6.62 -10.92
CA LYS A 249 -17.81 6.71 -11.29
C LYS A 249 -18.03 7.25 -12.70
N ARG A 250 -17.25 8.25 -13.13
CA ARG A 250 -17.37 8.87 -14.46
C ARG A 250 -16.89 7.96 -15.59
N ASN A 251 -16.10 6.93 -15.29
CA ASN A 251 -15.47 6.06 -16.29
C ASN A 251 -15.86 4.58 -16.10
N PRO A 252 -17.15 4.22 -16.21
CA PRO A 252 -17.64 2.87 -15.89
C PRO A 252 -17.09 1.76 -16.81
N LYS A 253 -16.51 2.12 -17.97
CA LYS A 253 -15.86 1.18 -18.90
C LYS A 253 -14.37 0.95 -18.60
N THR A 254 -13.80 1.70 -17.66
CA THR A 254 -12.39 1.60 -17.27
C THR A 254 -12.30 0.87 -15.95
N THR A 255 -11.44 -0.16 -15.89
CA THR A 255 -11.15 -0.86 -14.64
C THR A 255 -10.13 -0.07 -13.83
N PHE A 256 -10.44 0.25 -12.58
CA PHE A 256 -9.52 0.90 -11.66
C PHE A 256 -9.10 -0.06 -10.55
N ILE A 257 -7.82 -0.07 -10.22
CA ILE A 257 -7.27 -0.72 -9.02
C ILE A 257 -6.90 0.41 -8.05
N SER A 258 -7.73 0.64 -7.04
CA SER A 258 -7.41 1.59 -5.97
C SER A 258 -6.33 0.98 -5.08
N ALA A 259 -5.15 1.59 -5.08
CA ALA A 259 -4.04 1.16 -4.26
C ALA A 259 -4.41 1.19 -2.78
N HIS A 260 -3.80 0.31 -1.98
CA HIS A 260 -3.89 0.31 -0.53
C HIS A 260 -5.33 0.18 -0.01
N MET A 261 -6.16 -0.61 -0.70
CA MET A 261 -7.59 -0.73 -0.43
C MET A 261 -8.35 0.61 -0.42
N GLY A 262 -7.91 1.57 -1.24
CA GLY A 262 -8.46 2.92 -1.27
C GLY A 262 -8.30 3.68 0.05
N TRP A 263 -7.32 3.29 0.87
CA TRP A 263 -7.09 3.77 2.23
C TRP A 263 -8.28 3.58 3.19
N TYR A 264 -9.13 2.57 2.93
CA TYR A 264 -10.16 2.09 3.88
C TYR A 264 -9.94 0.67 4.46
N PRO A 265 -8.71 0.15 4.60
CA PRO A 265 -8.51 -1.16 5.23
C PRO A 265 -8.91 -1.14 6.72
N ASN A 266 -8.90 0.02 7.39
CA ASN A 266 -9.36 0.22 8.76
C ASN A 266 -10.89 0.38 8.89
N ASP A 267 -11.60 0.62 7.78
CA ASP A 267 -13.06 0.75 7.73
C ASP A 267 -13.62 -0.08 6.56
N LEU A 268 -13.63 -1.39 6.75
CA LEU A 268 -14.11 -2.34 5.75
C LEU A 268 -15.60 -2.17 5.46
N GLY A 269 -16.39 -1.57 6.37
CA GLY A 269 -17.81 -1.25 6.13
C GLY A 269 -17.98 -0.12 5.11
N LYS A 270 -17.15 0.92 5.21
CA LYS A 270 -17.09 1.95 4.18
C LYS A 270 -16.61 1.39 2.85
N LEU A 271 -15.55 0.59 2.85
CA LEU A 271 -15.03 -0.01 1.61
C LEU A 271 -16.06 -0.93 0.94
N ASP A 272 -16.84 -1.69 1.71
CA ASP A 272 -17.96 -2.51 1.23
C ASP A 272 -18.97 -1.68 0.43
N SER A 273 -19.34 -0.53 0.97
CA SER A 273 -20.27 0.41 0.32
C SER A 273 -19.70 0.97 -0.97
N LEU A 274 -18.38 1.25 -1.01
CA LEU A 274 -17.69 1.77 -2.19
C LEU A 274 -17.60 0.73 -3.31
N LEU A 275 -17.22 -0.51 -3.00
CA LEU A 275 -17.16 -1.61 -3.98
C LEU A 275 -18.54 -1.96 -4.53
N THR A 276 -19.60 -1.79 -3.73
CA THR A 276 -20.98 -1.92 -4.18
C THR A 276 -21.36 -0.81 -5.17
N ALA A 277 -21.02 0.44 -4.86
CA ALA A 277 -21.38 1.60 -5.67
C ALA A 277 -20.55 1.75 -6.97
N MET A 278 -19.34 1.16 -7.01
CA MET A 278 -18.40 1.32 -8.11
C MET A 278 -17.96 -0.06 -8.65
N PRO A 279 -18.78 -0.70 -9.51
CA PRO A 279 -18.53 -2.07 -9.97
C PRO A 279 -17.28 -2.22 -10.85
N ASN A 280 -16.69 -1.13 -11.34
CA ASN A 280 -15.43 -1.10 -12.08
C ASN A 280 -14.19 -0.88 -11.17
N MET A 281 -14.38 -0.75 -9.86
CA MET A 281 -13.31 -0.69 -8.86
C MET A 281 -12.85 -2.10 -8.47
N TYR A 282 -11.54 -2.22 -8.32
CA TYR A 282 -10.80 -3.28 -7.66
C TYR A 282 -9.88 -2.65 -6.62
N VAL A 283 -9.39 -3.44 -5.69
CA VAL A 283 -8.45 -3.01 -4.65
C VAL A 283 -7.27 -3.95 -4.53
N GLU A 284 -6.13 -3.46 -4.06
CA GLU A 284 -4.98 -4.29 -3.70
C GLU A 284 -4.51 -4.00 -2.27
N ILE A 285 -3.82 -4.96 -1.66
CA ILE A 285 -3.54 -5.01 -0.21
C ILE A 285 -2.18 -4.43 0.20
N GLY A 286 -1.43 -3.86 -0.73
CA GLY A 286 -0.09 -3.32 -0.51
C GLY A 286 -0.08 -2.26 0.58
N ALA A 287 0.98 -2.24 1.38
CA ALA A 287 1.19 -1.31 2.50
C ALA A 287 0.13 -1.29 3.62
N VAL A 288 -0.94 -2.11 3.54
CA VAL A 288 -2.07 -2.08 4.49
C VAL A 288 -2.36 -3.44 5.13
N ILE A 289 -1.43 -4.39 5.02
CA ILE A 289 -1.59 -5.71 5.63
C ILE A 289 -1.79 -5.62 7.14
N ALA A 290 -1.22 -4.59 7.78
CA ALA A 290 -1.32 -4.36 9.22
C ALA A 290 -2.74 -4.04 9.70
N GLU A 291 -3.51 -3.32 8.91
CA GLU A 291 -4.92 -3.04 9.17
C GLU A 291 -5.80 -4.26 8.95
N ILE A 292 -5.45 -5.12 7.99
CA ILE A 292 -6.18 -6.37 7.73
C ILE A 292 -5.97 -7.34 8.89
N GLY A 293 -4.71 -7.56 9.30
CA GLY A 293 -4.38 -8.55 10.32
C GLY A 293 -4.79 -8.18 11.73
N ARG A 294 -5.18 -6.93 12.03
CA ARG A 294 -5.71 -6.55 13.36
C ARG A 294 -7.21 -6.80 13.55
N GLN A 295 -7.92 -7.24 12.51
CA GLN A 295 -9.37 -7.44 12.51
C GLN A 295 -9.80 -8.76 11.84
N PRO A 296 -9.23 -9.92 12.24
CA PRO A 296 -9.23 -11.15 11.45
C PRO A 296 -10.62 -11.65 11.05
N HIS A 297 -11.61 -11.56 11.93
CA HIS A 297 -12.98 -12.03 11.62
C HIS A 297 -13.70 -11.15 10.59
N THR A 298 -13.58 -9.83 10.73
CA THR A 298 -14.20 -8.88 9.79
C THR A 298 -13.47 -8.93 8.45
N ALA A 299 -12.14 -9.00 8.47
CA ALA A 299 -11.32 -9.17 7.27
C ALA A 299 -11.67 -10.46 6.52
N ASN A 300 -11.76 -11.61 7.20
CA ASN A 300 -12.12 -12.88 6.55
C ASN A 300 -13.49 -12.78 5.84
N LYS A 301 -14.51 -12.25 6.51
CA LYS A 301 -15.85 -12.05 5.93
C LYS A 301 -15.82 -11.12 4.72
N PHE A 302 -15.10 -10.00 4.83
CA PHE A 302 -14.95 -9.03 3.75
C PHE A 302 -14.25 -9.65 2.53
N PHE A 303 -13.12 -10.33 2.76
CA PHE A 303 -12.35 -11.00 1.71
C PHE A 303 -13.15 -12.10 1.03
N THR A 304 -13.96 -12.84 1.77
CA THR A 304 -14.86 -13.87 1.20
C THR A 304 -15.96 -13.24 0.34
N LYS A 305 -16.59 -12.14 0.79
CA LYS A 305 -17.63 -11.42 0.03
C LYS A 305 -17.06 -10.80 -1.25
N TRP A 306 -15.91 -10.14 -1.16
CA TRP A 306 -15.28 -9.40 -2.26
C TRP A 306 -14.12 -10.13 -2.92
N GLN A 307 -14.11 -11.46 -2.82
CA GLN A 307 -13.02 -12.31 -3.31
C GLN A 307 -12.70 -12.11 -4.80
N ASP A 308 -13.64 -11.62 -5.61
CA ASP A 308 -13.46 -11.34 -7.05
C ASP A 308 -12.99 -9.92 -7.36
N LYS A 309 -12.68 -9.11 -6.33
CA LYS A 309 -12.33 -7.67 -6.43
C LYS A 309 -11.03 -7.28 -5.72
N ILE A 310 -10.43 -8.19 -4.98
CA ILE A 310 -9.21 -7.94 -4.19
C ILE A 310 -8.02 -8.60 -4.88
N LEU A 311 -6.92 -7.87 -5.05
CA LEU A 311 -5.68 -8.36 -5.64
C LEU A 311 -4.56 -8.39 -4.61
N PHE A 312 -3.63 -9.32 -4.79
CA PHE A 312 -2.37 -9.30 -4.07
C PHE A 312 -1.46 -8.21 -4.64
N GLY A 313 -1.00 -7.32 -3.76
CA GLY A 313 0.02 -6.32 -4.05
C GLY A 313 0.82 -6.05 -2.78
N LYS A 314 2.11 -5.72 -2.91
CA LYS A 314 2.97 -5.51 -1.74
C LYS A 314 3.55 -4.09 -1.63
N ASP A 315 3.60 -3.35 -2.75
CA ASP A 315 4.16 -2.00 -2.93
C ASP A 315 5.70 -1.95 -2.92
N SER A 316 6.34 -2.25 -1.78
CA SER A 316 7.81 -2.13 -1.65
C SER A 316 8.55 -3.45 -1.88
N TRP A 317 9.59 -3.51 -2.72
CA TRP A 317 10.36 -4.76 -2.87
C TRP A 317 11.30 -5.04 -1.70
N VAL A 318 10.81 -5.83 -0.72
CA VAL A 318 11.58 -6.41 0.37
C VAL A 318 11.13 -7.87 0.53
N PRO A 319 11.85 -8.85 -0.04
CA PRO A 319 11.41 -10.25 -0.12
C PRO A 319 11.06 -10.88 1.23
N SER A 320 11.88 -10.64 2.26
CA SER A 320 11.67 -11.20 3.61
C SER A 320 10.34 -10.77 4.27
N GLU A 321 9.77 -9.65 3.87
CA GLU A 321 8.53 -9.13 4.43
C GLU A 321 7.26 -9.78 3.84
N TYR A 322 7.34 -10.45 2.68
CA TYR A 322 6.20 -11.17 2.08
C TYR A 322 5.69 -12.29 3.00
N ALA A 323 6.57 -12.85 3.82
CA ALA A 323 6.24 -13.79 4.89
C ALA A 323 5.06 -13.32 5.77
N THR A 324 5.01 -12.01 6.08
CA THR A 324 3.92 -11.42 6.86
C THR A 324 2.59 -11.50 6.11
N TYR A 325 2.60 -11.20 4.81
CA TYR A 325 1.39 -11.23 3.98
C TYR A 325 0.82 -12.64 3.88
N PHE A 326 1.67 -13.63 3.60
CA PHE A 326 1.24 -15.02 3.52
C PHE A 326 0.72 -15.51 4.87
N ARG A 327 1.40 -15.18 5.98
CA ARG A 327 0.94 -15.56 7.32
C ARG A 327 -0.43 -14.97 7.65
N VAL A 328 -0.64 -13.68 7.35
CA VAL A 328 -1.94 -13.01 7.57
C VAL A 328 -3.04 -13.65 6.72
N LEU A 329 -2.78 -13.96 5.45
CA LEU A 329 -3.83 -14.45 4.56
C LEU A 329 -4.15 -15.94 4.73
N GLU A 330 -3.14 -16.77 4.97
CA GLU A 330 -3.26 -18.24 4.88
C GLU A 330 -3.50 -18.93 6.22
N THR A 331 -3.09 -18.32 7.34
CA THR A 331 -3.11 -18.99 8.65
C THR A 331 -4.25 -18.48 9.52
N GLN A 332 -4.50 -19.20 10.62
CA GLN A 332 -5.32 -18.73 11.74
C GLN A 332 -4.42 -18.34 12.93
N ASP A 333 -3.15 -18.03 12.68
CA ASP A 333 -2.19 -17.71 13.74
C ASP A 333 -2.64 -16.50 14.55
N GLU A 334 -2.44 -16.58 15.85
CA GLU A 334 -2.75 -15.49 16.75
C GLU A 334 -1.48 -14.77 17.17
N TYR A 335 -1.60 -13.45 17.38
CA TYR A 335 -0.62 -12.65 18.07
C TYR A 335 0.82 -12.78 17.54
N PHE A 336 1.09 -12.22 16.35
CA PHE A 336 2.45 -12.09 15.82
C PHE A 336 2.81 -10.65 15.45
N GLN A 337 4.09 -10.32 15.54
CA GLN A 337 4.54 -8.94 15.33
C GLN A 337 4.58 -8.58 13.84
N TYR A 338 4.26 -7.31 13.55
CA TYR A 338 4.50 -6.73 12.25
C TYR A 338 5.98 -6.34 12.10
N HIS A 339 6.54 -6.46 10.91
CA HIS A 339 7.98 -6.22 10.67
C HIS A 339 8.39 -4.73 10.75
N LYS A 340 7.42 -3.79 10.78
CA LYS A 340 7.65 -2.34 10.89
C LYS A 340 6.84 -1.75 12.04
N LYS A 341 7.41 -1.70 13.25
CA LYS A 341 6.74 -1.16 14.45
C LYS A 341 6.12 0.23 14.26
N TYR A 342 6.77 1.11 13.49
CA TYR A 342 6.26 2.47 13.26
C TYR A 342 4.98 2.49 12.40
N HIS A 343 4.75 1.50 11.55
CA HIS A 343 3.50 1.34 10.80
C HIS A 343 2.40 0.72 11.65
N ALA A 344 2.76 -0.28 12.44
CA ALA A 344 1.85 -0.96 13.35
C ALA A 344 2.63 -1.50 14.55
N PHE A 345 2.22 -1.07 15.73
CA PHE A 345 2.75 -1.52 17.02
C PHE A 345 1.86 -2.57 17.69
N TRP A 346 0.70 -2.87 17.08
CA TRP A 346 -0.22 -3.90 17.54
C TRP A 346 0.14 -5.26 16.92
N PRO A 347 -0.19 -6.36 17.62
CA PRO A 347 -0.06 -7.68 17.07
C PRO A 347 -1.03 -7.92 15.91
N MET A 348 -0.61 -8.83 15.03
CA MET A 348 -1.32 -9.30 13.85
C MET A 348 -1.89 -10.68 14.08
N TYR A 349 -2.94 -10.99 13.33
CA TYR A 349 -3.66 -12.25 13.33
C TYR A 349 -3.85 -12.74 11.89
N GLY A 350 -3.76 -14.06 11.74
CA GLY A 350 -4.12 -14.75 10.53
C GLY A 350 -5.64 -14.70 10.33
N ILE A 351 -6.07 -14.41 9.12
CA ILE A 351 -7.49 -14.31 8.76
C ILE A 351 -8.02 -15.62 8.17
N GLY A 352 -7.16 -16.61 7.90
CA GLY A 352 -7.54 -17.97 7.50
C GLY A 352 -8.44 -18.04 6.27
N LEU A 353 -8.00 -17.48 5.14
CA LEU A 353 -8.76 -17.54 3.90
C LEU A 353 -8.82 -18.97 3.34
N SER A 354 -9.95 -19.33 2.72
CA SER A 354 -10.06 -20.60 2.00
C SER A 354 -9.19 -20.60 0.74
N ASP A 355 -8.88 -21.79 0.24
CA ASP A 355 -8.03 -21.97 -0.94
C ASP A 355 -8.63 -21.29 -2.18
N ASP A 356 -9.95 -21.34 -2.35
CA ASP A 356 -10.63 -20.68 -3.46
C ASP A 356 -10.50 -19.16 -3.41
N VAL A 357 -10.62 -18.57 -2.20
CA VAL A 357 -10.45 -17.13 -2.00
C VAL A 357 -8.98 -16.73 -2.19
N LEU A 358 -8.03 -17.52 -1.66
CA LEU A 358 -6.59 -17.29 -1.84
C LEU A 358 -6.20 -17.28 -3.32
N LYS A 359 -6.63 -18.28 -4.10
CA LYS A 359 -6.35 -18.36 -5.55
C LYS A 359 -6.85 -17.12 -6.30
N LYS A 360 -8.02 -16.60 -5.93
CA LYS A 360 -8.55 -15.38 -6.56
C LYS A 360 -7.70 -14.15 -6.29
N ILE A 361 -7.32 -13.95 -5.04
CA ILE A 361 -6.49 -12.81 -4.62
C ILE A 361 -5.08 -12.94 -5.18
N TYR A 362 -4.50 -14.14 -5.15
CA TYR A 362 -3.13 -14.39 -5.56
C TYR A 362 -2.96 -14.28 -7.07
N TYR A 363 -3.92 -14.71 -7.89
CA TYR A 363 -3.72 -14.65 -9.34
C TYR A 363 -4.98 -14.52 -10.19
N LYS A 364 -6.11 -15.16 -9.86
CA LYS A 364 -7.25 -15.19 -10.81
C LYS A 364 -7.81 -13.80 -11.11
N ASN A 365 -7.85 -12.91 -10.11
CA ASN A 365 -8.32 -11.53 -10.32
C ASN A 365 -7.36 -10.72 -11.19
N ALA A 366 -6.05 -10.83 -10.96
CA ALA A 366 -5.03 -10.19 -11.79
C ALA A 366 -5.09 -10.69 -13.24
N ILE A 367 -5.16 -12.01 -13.44
CA ILE A 367 -5.33 -12.64 -14.75
C ILE A 367 -6.57 -12.14 -15.49
N LYS A 368 -7.66 -11.90 -14.76
CA LYS A 368 -8.94 -11.44 -15.33
C LYS A 368 -8.84 -10.02 -15.88
N ILE A 369 -8.12 -9.12 -15.19
CA ILE A 369 -8.15 -7.68 -15.50
C ILE A 369 -6.90 -7.15 -16.19
N ILE A 370 -5.78 -7.88 -16.13
CA ILE A 370 -4.53 -7.49 -16.79
C ILE A 370 -4.42 -8.28 -18.11
N PRO A 371 -4.39 -7.61 -19.27
CA PRO A 371 -4.34 -8.29 -20.56
C PRO A 371 -3.00 -9.00 -20.79
N GLY A 372 -3.06 -10.16 -21.46
CA GLY A 372 -1.87 -10.88 -21.91
C GLY A 372 -1.12 -11.66 -20.83
N ILE A 373 -1.71 -11.87 -19.65
CA ILE A 373 -1.14 -12.77 -18.64
C ILE A 373 -1.23 -14.22 -19.13
N ASP A 374 -0.09 -14.92 -19.14
CA ASP A 374 -0.05 -16.36 -19.37
C ASP A 374 -0.59 -17.12 -18.14
N LYS A 375 -1.67 -17.86 -18.36
CA LYS A 375 -2.36 -18.62 -17.31
C LYS A 375 -1.73 -19.99 -17.05
N SER A 376 -0.89 -20.49 -17.96
CA SER A 376 -0.30 -21.83 -17.87
C SER A 376 0.57 -22.04 -16.62
N GLY A 377 1.05 -20.95 -16.03
CA GLY A 377 1.85 -20.96 -14.81
C GLY A 377 1.07 -21.05 -13.50
N PHE A 378 -0.26 -21.12 -13.53
CA PHE A 378 -1.12 -21.11 -12.34
C PHE A 378 -2.00 -22.37 -12.28
N PRO A 379 -2.29 -22.90 -11.08
CA PRO A 379 -3.20 -24.02 -10.93
C PRO A 379 -4.66 -23.60 -11.19
N ASP A 380 -5.52 -24.56 -11.56
CA ASP A 380 -6.95 -24.34 -11.88
C ASP A 380 -7.75 -23.64 -10.77
#